data_AF-A0A356J0U4-F1
#
_entry.id   AF-A0A356J0U4-F1
#
_cell.length_a   1.000
_cell.length_b   1.000
_cell.length_c   1.000
_cell.angle_alpha   90.00
_cell.angle_beta   90.00
_cell.angle_gamma   90.00
#
_symmetry.space_group_name_H-M   'P 1'
#
loop_
_entity.id
_entity.type
_entity.pdbx_description
1 polymer ?
#
loop_
_entity_poly.entity_id
_entity_poly.type
_entity_poly.pdbx_seq_one_letter_code
_entity_poly.pdbx_strand_id
1 'polypeptide(L)'
;MEEAAKGCQQAGGTTIGLLPGTSKADANQYIEIALPTSIGYARNAMVACCADIIVALAGSHGTSCEISYGLVYKKPVIDLGGWDRKGMIKAKNLKEAEAKIKELIQEIREE
;
A
#
# COMPACT_ATOMS: atom_id res chain seq x y z
N MET A 1 -6.12 5.44 4.87
CA MET A 1 -4.66 5.46 5.11
C MET A 1 -4.35 5.64 6.59
N GLU A 2 -5.04 6.52 7.32
CA GLU A 2 -4.80 6.77 8.75
C GLU A 2 -4.85 5.52 9.65
N GLU A 3 -5.93 4.73 9.58
CA GLU A 3 -6.07 3.53 10.43
C GLU A 3 -4.98 2.47 10.18
N ALA A 4 -4.49 2.34 8.95
CA ALA A 4 -3.39 1.43 8.64
C ALA A 4 -2.07 1.90 9.28
N ALA A 5 -1.79 3.21 9.23
CA ALA A 5 -0.63 3.79 9.88
C ALA A 5 -0.73 3.67 11.42
N LYS A 6 -1.90 3.91 11.99
CA LYS A 6 -2.16 3.74 13.43
C LYS A 6 -1.89 2.31 13.90
N GLY A 7 -2.43 1.31 13.19
CA GLY A 7 -2.20 -0.10 13.54
C GLY A 7 -0.73 -0.50 13.43
N CYS A 8 -0.03 -0.02 12.40
CA CYS A 8 1.42 -0.24 12.24
C CYS A 8 2.21 0.36 13.41
N GLN A 9 1.95 1.61 13.77
CA GLN A 9 2.59 2.29 14.89
C GLN A 9 2.31 1.58 16.23
N GLN A 10 1.07 1.15 16.48
CA GLN A 10 0.70 0.41 17.69
C GLN A 10 1.43 -0.94 17.81
N ALA A 11 1.77 -1.55 16.68
CA ALA A 11 2.57 -2.78 16.62
C ALA A 11 4.09 -2.51 16.68
N GLY A 12 4.53 -1.26 16.83
CA GLY A 12 5.95 -0.88 16.85
C GLY A 12 6.62 -0.86 15.47
N GLY A 13 5.83 -0.82 14.40
CA GLY A 13 6.35 -0.69 13.03
C GLY A 13 6.57 0.76 12.61
N THR A 14 7.38 0.95 11.56
CA THR A 14 7.67 2.26 10.96
C THR A 14 6.68 2.60 9.87
N THR A 15 6.14 3.82 9.90
CA THR A 15 5.19 4.32 8.90
C THR A 15 5.82 5.41 8.04
N ILE A 16 5.77 5.23 6.72
CA ILE A 16 6.30 6.19 5.75
C ILE A 16 5.14 6.72 4.90
N GLY A 17 5.02 8.05 4.82
CA GLY A 17 4.01 8.73 4.01
C GLY A 17 4.62 9.48 2.83
N LEU A 18 4.36 9.02 1.61
CA LEU A 18 4.66 9.76 0.37
C LEU A 18 3.52 10.74 0.07
N LEU A 19 3.73 12.03 0.36
CA LEU A 19 2.69 13.05 0.29
C LEU A 19 2.67 13.73 -1.08
N PRO A 20 1.49 14.05 -1.65
CA PRO A 20 1.38 14.68 -2.97
C PRO A 20 1.84 16.15 -2.99
N GLY A 21 1.76 16.84 -1.84
CA GLY A 21 2.10 18.25 -1.67
C GLY A 21 3.57 18.48 -1.29
N THR A 22 3.82 19.66 -0.73
CA THR A 22 5.16 20.13 -0.30
C THR A 22 5.31 20.20 1.23
N SER A 23 4.22 20.06 1.99
CA SER A 23 4.22 20.22 3.43
C SER A 23 4.25 18.87 4.14
N LYS A 24 5.12 18.73 5.16
CA LYS A 24 5.09 17.58 6.07
C LYS A 24 3.85 17.57 6.96
N ALA A 25 3.23 18.74 7.19
CA ALA A 25 2.04 18.86 8.02
C ALA A 25 0.79 18.22 7.40
N ASP A 26 0.83 17.89 6.11
CA ASP A 26 -0.27 17.18 5.43
C ASP A 26 -0.31 15.69 5.80
N ALA A 27 0.72 15.17 6.47
CA ALA A 27 0.71 13.81 6.98
C ALA A 27 -0.26 13.66 8.17
N ASN A 28 -0.92 12.51 8.26
CA ASN A 28 -1.66 12.16 9.47
C ASN A 28 -0.69 11.89 10.64
N GLN A 29 -1.19 12.04 11.87
CA GLN A 29 -0.41 11.94 13.11
C GLN A 29 0.30 10.58 13.33
N TYR A 30 -0.10 9.53 12.60
CA TYR A 30 0.47 8.20 12.73
C TYR A 30 1.57 7.92 11.71
N ILE A 31 1.95 8.89 10.87
CA ILE A 31 3.11 8.81 9.97
C ILE A 31 4.37 9.29 10.70
N GLU A 32 5.34 8.39 10.85
CA GLU A 32 6.63 8.69 11.46
C GLU A 32 7.55 9.45 10.49
N ILE A 33 7.62 8.99 9.24
CA ILE A 33 8.49 9.56 8.21
C ILE A 33 7.62 10.17 7.10
N ALA A 34 7.43 11.49 7.16
CA ALA A 34 6.70 12.25 6.16
C ALA A 34 7.62 12.75 5.03
N LEU A 35 7.30 12.38 3.79
CA LEU A 35 8.06 12.70 2.57
C LEU A 35 7.16 13.46 1.56
N PRO A 36 7.14 14.81 1.59
CA PRO A 36 6.48 15.61 0.57
C PRO A 36 7.17 15.49 -0.78
N THR A 37 6.40 15.23 -1.83
CA THR A 37 6.96 14.92 -3.16
C THR A 37 6.77 16.02 -4.20
N SER A 38 5.84 16.98 -3.99
CA SER A 38 5.46 18.05 -4.94
C SER A 38 4.91 17.62 -6.30
N ILE A 39 4.88 16.31 -6.60
CA ILE A 39 4.49 15.76 -7.91
C ILE A 39 3.03 15.29 -7.96
N GLY A 40 2.20 15.65 -6.98
CA GLY A 40 0.78 15.35 -6.97
C GLY A 40 0.50 13.85 -7.06
N TYR A 41 -0.37 13.43 -7.99
CA TYR A 41 -0.73 12.02 -8.17
C TYR A 41 0.35 11.17 -8.84
N ALA A 42 1.39 11.77 -9.42
CA ALA A 42 2.48 10.99 -10.03
C ALA A 42 3.22 10.13 -8.99
N ARG A 43 3.20 10.53 -7.71
CA ARG A 43 3.73 9.75 -6.57
C ARG A 43 3.07 8.37 -6.42
N ASN A 44 1.87 8.14 -6.96
CA ASN A 44 1.20 6.84 -6.89
C ASN A 44 2.06 5.73 -7.52
N ALA A 45 2.77 6.05 -8.60
CA ALA A 45 3.70 5.13 -9.24
C ALA A 45 4.88 4.78 -8.30
N MET A 46 5.38 5.75 -7.53
CA MET A 46 6.43 5.51 -6.55
C MET A 46 5.94 4.64 -5.40
N VAL A 47 4.74 4.91 -4.85
CA VAL A 47 4.13 4.07 -3.81
C VAL A 47 4.05 2.61 -4.26
N ALA A 48 3.55 2.38 -5.46
CA ALA A 48 3.44 1.03 -6.00
C ALA A 48 4.81 0.38 -6.29
N CYS A 49 5.77 1.14 -6.82
CA CYS A 49 7.11 0.63 -7.17
C CYS A 49 7.92 0.24 -5.93
N CYS A 50 7.87 1.07 -4.87
CA CYS A 50 8.61 0.84 -3.63
C CYS A 50 8.05 -0.28 -2.77
N ALA A 51 6.81 -0.73 -3.02
CA ALA A 51 6.18 -1.78 -2.24
C ALA A 51 6.72 -3.17 -2.62
N ASP A 52 6.93 -4.02 -1.62
CA ASP A 52 7.13 -5.46 -1.82
C ASP A 52 5.80 -6.18 -2.02
N ILE A 53 4.78 -5.79 -1.24
CA ILE A 53 3.41 -6.29 -1.32
C ILE A 53 2.46 -5.09 -1.23
N ILE A 54 1.41 -5.09 -2.06
CA ILE A 54 0.37 -4.05 -2.05
C ILE A 54 -0.93 -4.65 -1.53
N VAL A 55 -1.54 -4.03 -0.53
CA VAL A 55 -2.88 -4.40 -0.03
C VAL A 55 -3.87 -3.33 -0.44
N ALA A 56 -4.78 -3.67 -1.35
CA ALA A 56 -5.80 -2.76 -1.86
C ALA A 56 -7.10 -2.92 -1.06
N LEU A 57 -7.47 -1.86 -0.33
CA LEU A 57 -8.78 -1.72 0.31
C LEU A 57 -9.78 -1.05 -0.63
N ALA A 58 -11.04 -0.95 -0.22
CA ALA A 58 -12.05 -0.17 -0.94
C ALA A 58 -11.59 1.29 -1.08
N GLY A 59 -11.81 1.89 -2.25
CA GLY A 59 -11.29 3.22 -2.55
C GLY A 59 -11.83 3.78 -3.87
N SER A 60 -11.18 4.82 -4.38
CA SER A 60 -11.60 5.52 -5.59
C SER A 60 -10.50 5.49 -6.67
N HIS A 61 -10.53 6.44 -7.61
CA HIS A 61 -9.58 6.54 -8.73
C HIS A 61 -8.11 6.52 -8.28
N GLY A 62 -7.78 7.14 -7.15
CA GLY A 62 -6.41 7.12 -6.61
C GLY A 62 -5.93 5.70 -6.29
N THR A 63 -6.75 4.92 -5.59
CA THR A 63 -6.47 3.51 -5.27
C THR A 63 -6.42 2.66 -6.53
N SER A 64 -7.37 2.85 -7.47
CA SER A 64 -7.34 2.18 -8.78
C SER A 64 -6.03 2.44 -9.54
N CYS A 65 -5.49 3.65 -9.45
CA CYS A 65 -4.24 4.04 -10.08
C CYS A 65 -3.04 3.31 -9.46
N GLU A 66 -2.96 3.26 -8.13
CA GLU A 66 -1.92 2.52 -7.39
C GLU A 66 -1.98 1.00 -7.69
N ILE A 67 -3.19 0.41 -7.76
CA ILE A 67 -3.39 -0.99 -8.18
C ILE A 67 -2.81 -1.21 -9.58
N SER A 68 -3.12 -0.33 -10.52
CA SER A 68 -2.68 -0.46 -11.91
C SER A 68 -1.16 -0.40 -12.02
N TYR A 69 -0.52 0.53 -11.29
CA TYR A 69 0.95 0.59 -11.23
C TYR A 69 1.54 -0.65 -10.55
N GLY A 70 0.93 -1.16 -9.48
CA GLY A 70 1.36 -2.40 -8.83
C GLY A 70 1.44 -3.57 -9.80
N LEU A 71 0.38 -3.74 -10.62
CA LEU A 71 0.34 -4.78 -11.65
C LEU A 71 1.36 -4.55 -12.77
N VAL A 72 1.59 -3.29 -13.19
CA VAL A 72 2.63 -2.95 -14.18
C VAL A 72 4.03 -3.31 -13.66
N TYR A 73 4.32 -3.01 -12.40
CA TYR A 73 5.58 -3.36 -11.74
C TYR A 73 5.65 -4.82 -11.30
N LYS A 74 4.63 -5.64 -11.61
CA LYS A 74 4.53 -7.05 -11.24
C LYS A 74 4.64 -7.30 -9.73
N LYS A 75 4.17 -6.34 -8.92
CA LYS A 75 4.07 -6.51 -7.48
C LYS A 75 2.86 -7.38 -7.13
N PRO A 76 2.93 -8.23 -6.10
CA PRO A 76 1.75 -8.94 -5.61
C PRO A 76 0.76 -7.93 -5.02
N VAL A 77 -0.45 -7.89 -5.60
CA VAL A 77 -1.53 -6.97 -5.19
C VAL A 77 -2.67 -7.78 -4.59
N ILE A 78 -2.88 -7.66 -3.27
CA ILE A 78 -3.97 -8.33 -2.55
C ILE A 78 -5.24 -7.48 -2.60
N ASP A 79 -6.34 -8.07 -3.05
CA ASP A 79 -7.66 -7.44 -3.09
C ASP A 79 -8.45 -7.73 -1.80
N LEU A 80 -8.65 -6.68 -1.00
CA LEU A 80 -9.58 -6.63 0.14
C LEU A 80 -10.66 -5.54 -0.07
N GLY A 81 -10.69 -4.92 -1.26
CA GLY A 81 -11.59 -3.83 -1.59
C GLY A 81 -12.73 -4.22 -2.52
N GLY A 82 -12.71 -5.44 -3.06
CA GLY A 82 -13.69 -5.90 -4.04
C GLY A 82 -13.45 -5.30 -5.44
N TRP A 83 -12.19 -5.07 -5.81
CA TRP A 83 -11.82 -4.50 -7.11
C TRP A 83 -11.98 -5.49 -8.27
N ASP A 84 -11.86 -6.80 -7.99
CA ASP A 84 -12.06 -7.91 -8.93
C ASP A 84 -11.32 -7.73 -10.27
N ARG A 85 -10.07 -7.28 -10.22
CA ARG A 85 -9.23 -7.12 -11.42
C ARG A 85 -8.33 -8.31 -11.66
N LYS A 86 -8.14 -8.64 -12.93
CA LYS A 86 -7.18 -9.67 -13.37
C LYS A 86 -5.77 -9.34 -12.87
N GLY A 87 -5.10 -10.34 -12.29
CA GLY A 87 -3.75 -10.21 -11.75
C GLY A 87 -3.70 -9.86 -10.26
N MET A 88 -4.82 -9.49 -9.64
CA MET A 88 -4.90 -9.34 -8.18
C MET A 88 -5.12 -10.69 -7.48
N ILE A 89 -4.58 -10.79 -6.27
CA ILE A 89 -4.71 -11.92 -5.38
C ILE A 89 -5.95 -11.67 -4.50
N LYS A 90 -7.05 -12.37 -4.76
CA LYS A 90 -8.29 -12.20 -3.99
C LYS A 90 -8.11 -12.64 -2.53
N ALA A 91 -8.58 -11.88 -1.55
CA ALA A 91 -8.72 -12.33 -0.17
C ALA A 91 -10.15 -12.07 0.32
N LYS A 92 -10.81 -13.07 0.92
CA LYS A 92 -12.21 -12.95 1.37
C LYS A 92 -12.34 -12.21 2.69
N ASN A 93 -11.29 -12.20 3.51
CA ASN A 93 -11.28 -11.60 4.82
C ASN A 93 -9.83 -11.31 5.28
N LEU A 94 -9.71 -10.64 6.42
CA LEU A 94 -8.41 -10.26 7.00
C LEU A 94 -7.51 -11.48 7.30
N LYS A 95 -8.08 -12.60 7.78
CA LYS A 95 -7.31 -13.80 8.11
C LYS A 95 -6.68 -14.43 6.86
N GLU A 96 -7.43 -14.48 5.76
CA GLU A 96 -6.91 -14.96 4.48
C GLU A 96 -5.85 -14.02 3.91
N ALA A 97 -6.06 -12.71 3.99
CA ALA A 97 -5.06 -11.73 3.56
C ALA A 97 -3.77 -11.85 4.38
N GLU A 98 -3.87 -12.02 5.70
CA GLU A 98 -2.71 -12.20 6.58
C GLU A 98 -1.90 -13.45 6.22
N ALA A 99 -2.58 -14.57 5.95
CA ALA A 99 -1.91 -15.81 5.52
C ALA A 99 -1.14 -15.59 4.21
N LYS A 100 -1.76 -14.96 3.21
CA LYS A 100 -1.13 -14.68 1.91
C LYS A 100 0.04 -13.71 2.03
N ILE A 101 -0.07 -12.69 2.87
CA ILE A 101 1.04 -11.76 3.15
C ILE A 101 2.22 -12.54 3.73
N LYS A 102 1.99 -13.45 4.68
CA LYS A 102 3.05 -14.27 5.28
C LYS A 102 3.74 -15.18 4.25
N GLU A 103 2.96 -15.82 3.38
CA GLU A 103 3.48 -16.64 2.27
C GLU A 103 4.35 -15.80 1.34
N LEU A 104 3.85 -14.66 0.87
CA LEU A 104 4.59 -13.74 -0.01
C LEU A 104 5.87 -13.19 0.63
N ILE A 105 5.84 -12.86 1.93
CA ILE A 105 7.04 -12.42 2.64
C ILE A 105 8.11 -13.51 2.66
N GLN A 106 7.71 -14.78 2.79
CA GLN A 106 8.65 -15.89 2.76
C GLN A 106 9.28 -16.04 1.37
N GLU A 107 8.47 -16.00 0.31
CA GLU A 107 8.94 -16.07 -1.08
C GLU A 107 9.93 -14.94 -1.39
N ILE A 108 9.59 -13.69 -1.05
CA ILE A 108 10.44 -12.51 -1.31
C ILE A 108 11.78 -12.57 -0.56
N ARG A 109 11.84 -13.23 0.61
CA ARG A 109 13.09 -13.38 1.38
C ARG A 109 14.00 -14.48 0.84
N GLU A 110 13.47 -15.36 -0.01
CA GLU A 110 14.21 -16.46 -0.63
C GLU A 110 14.79 -16.07 -2.01
N GLU A 111 14.37 -14.93 -2.57
CA GLU A 111 14.91 -14.30 -3.80
C GLU A 111 16.20 -13.50 -3.54
#